data_AF-A0A6V8NJF7-F1
#
_entry.id   AF-A0A6V8NJF7-F1
#
_cell.length_a   1.000
_cell.length_b   1.000
_cell.length_c   1.000
_cell.angle_alpha   90.00
_cell.angle_beta   90.00
_cell.angle_gamma   90.00
#
_symmetry.space_group_name_H-M   'P 1'
#
loop_
_entity.id
_entity.type
_entity.pdbx_description
1 polymer ?
#
loop_
_entity_poly.entity_id
_entity_poly.type
_entity_poly.pdbx_seq_one_letter_code
_entity_poly.pdbx_strand_id
1 'polypeptide(L)'
;MFNAGPSVIEALFAGGIDLAYIGPNPAINGYVRSQGKALRIVAGASSGGAVFVVRPDANINTVEDLNGKKIASPQLGNTQDIALRAFLKAAGLSPSEKGGTVQALPVANPDILTLF
;
A
#
# COMPACT_ATOMS: atom_id res chain seq x y z
N MET A 1 -11.41 -8.62 11.51
CA MET A 1 -10.33 -7.63 11.30
C MET A 1 -9.82 -7.80 9.87
N PHE A 2 -9.73 -6.73 9.08
CA PHE A 2 -9.30 -6.80 7.67
C PHE A 2 -7.79 -6.58 7.56
N ASN A 3 -7.10 -7.35 6.71
CA ASN A 3 -5.66 -7.14 6.49
C ASN A 3 -5.38 -5.90 5.63
N ALA A 4 -6.21 -5.64 4.61
CA ALA A 4 -5.97 -4.57 3.64
C ALA A 4 -7.25 -4.14 2.89
N GLY A 5 -7.17 -3.00 2.20
CA GLY A 5 -8.31 -2.33 1.58
C GLY A 5 -9.14 -3.16 0.58
N PRO A 6 -8.56 -4.02 -0.27
CA PRO A 6 -9.33 -4.91 -1.13
C PRO A 6 -10.37 -5.77 -0.39
N SER A 7 -9.98 -6.39 0.74
CA SER A 7 -10.90 -7.19 1.56
C SER A 7 -12.02 -6.35 2.21
N VAL A 8 -11.75 -5.06 2.48
CA VAL A 8 -12.76 -4.10 2.96
C VAL A 8 -13.78 -3.80 1.86
N ILE A 9 -13.33 -3.56 0.62
CA ILE A 9 -14.23 -3.31 -0.52
C ILE A 9 -15.09 -4.54 -0.83
N GLU A 10 -14.53 -5.74 -0.77
CA GLU A 10 -15.28 -6.98 -0.97
C GLU A 10 -16.37 -7.16 0.09
N ALA A 11 -16.05 -6.92 1.36
CA ALA A 11 -17.03 -6.99 2.44
C ALA A 11 -18.13 -5.93 2.30
N LEU A 12 -17.79 -4.71 1.87
CA LEU A 12 -18.76 -3.64 1.61
C LEU A 12 -19.72 -4.05 0.47
N PHE A 13 -19.20 -4.59 -0.63
CA PHE A 13 -20.03 -5.04 -1.75
C PHE A 13 -20.92 -6.23 -1.40
N ALA A 14 -20.47 -7.10 -0.49
CA ALA A 14 -21.25 -8.22 0.01
C ALA A 14 -22.30 -7.81 1.05
N GLY A 15 -22.35 -6.54 1.47
CA GLY A 15 -23.21 -6.07 2.56
C GLY A 15 -22.80 -6.59 3.94
N GLY A 16 -21.54 -7.03 4.09
CA GLY A 16 -21.00 -7.53 5.36
C GLY A 16 -20.51 -6.44 6.31
N ILE A 17 -20.37 -5.20 5.82
CA ILE A 17 -20.03 -4.00 6.60
C ILE A 17 -20.75 -2.77 6.03
N ASP A 18 -21.05 -1.80 6.88
CA ASP A 18 -21.66 -0.53 6.49
C ASP A 18 -20.64 0.62 6.40
N LEU A 19 -19.58 0.56 7.21
CA LEU A 19 -18.57 1.61 7.34
C LEU A 19 -17.19 1.02 7.63
N ALA A 20 -16.14 1.59 7.04
CA ALA A 20 -14.76 1.26 7.34
C ALA A 20 -13.82 2.42 7.06
N TYR A 21 -12.68 2.43 7.76
CA TYR A 21 -11.54 3.23 7.36
C TYR A 21 -10.81 2.55 6.20
N ILE A 22 -10.55 3.30 5.15
CA ILE A 22 -9.92 2.78 3.95
C ILE A 22 -9.02 3.83 3.31
N GLY A 23 -7.92 3.38 2.72
CA GLY A 23 -7.02 4.25 1.97
C GLY A 23 -7.60 4.65 0.60
N PRO A 24 -7.04 5.71 -0.02
CA PRO A 24 -7.56 6.27 -1.27
C PRO A 24 -7.54 5.30 -2.45
N ASN A 25 -6.50 4.48 -2.62
CA ASN A 25 -6.41 3.57 -3.78
C ASN A 25 -7.51 2.49 -3.77
N PRO A 26 -7.72 1.74 -2.66
CA PRO A 26 -8.86 0.83 -2.57
C PRO A 26 -10.22 1.52 -2.73
N ALA A 27 -10.39 2.74 -2.20
CA ALA A 27 -11.63 3.50 -2.36
C ALA A 27 -11.91 3.85 -3.84
N ILE A 28 -10.90 4.31 -4.59
CA ILE A 28 -11.01 4.59 -6.03
C ILE A 28 -11.35 3.31 -6.79
N ASN A 29 -10.66 2.20 -6.49
CA ASN A 29 -10.94 0.90 -7.14
C ASN A 29 -12.37 0.43 -6.88
N GLY A 30 -12.86 0.54 -5.65
CA GLY A 30 -14.25 0.24 -5.31
C GLY A 30 -15.23 1.17 -6.04
N TYR A 31 -14.92 2.46 -6.15
CA TYR A 31 -15.77 3.44 -6.80
C TYR A 31 -15.91 3.11 -8.29
N VAL A 32 -14.79 2.86 -8.98
CA VAL A 32 -14.76 2.50 -10.40
C VAL A 32 -15.52 1.19 -10.65
N ARG A 33 -15.24 0.13 -9.87
CA ARG A 33 -15.90 -1.17 -10.02
C ARG A 33 -17.41 -1.10 -9.83
N SER A 34 -17.88 -0.26 -8.91
CA SER A 34 -19.30 -0.09 -8.62
C SER A 34 -19.96 1.01 -9.45
N GLN A 35 -19.23 1.68 -10.33
CA GLN A 35 -19.69 2.88 -11.05
C GLN A 35 -20.26 3.94 -10.11
N GLY A 36 -19.63 4.11 -8.93
CA GLY A 36 -20.03 5.06 -7.90
C GLY A 36 -21.28 4.70 -7.10
N LYS A 37 -21.81 3.48 -7.22
CA LYS A 37 -23.07 3.08 -6.56
C LYS A 37 -22.90 2.48 -5.18
N ALA A 38 -21.78 1.80 -4.93
CA ALA A 38 -21.64 0.95 -3.74
C ALA A 38 -20.86 1.59 -2.58
N LEU A 39 -20.26 2.77 -2.77
CA LEU A 39 -19.53 3.45 -1.70
C LEU A 39 -19.69 4.97 -1.77
N ARG A 40 -19.59 5.60 -0.61
CA ARG A 40 -19.52 7.06 -0.45
C ARG A 40 -18.40 7.42 0.51
N ILE A 41 -17.69 8.51 0.22
CA ILE A 41 -16.70 9.06 1.13
C ILE A 41 -17.42 10.00 2.10
N VAL A 42 -17.36 9.69 3.39
CA VAL A 42 -18.06 10.46 4.44
C VAL A 42 -17.19 11.58 4.98
N ALA A 43 -15.95 11.25 5.37
CA ALA A 43 -15.00 12.21 5.95
C ALA A 43 -13.56 11.70 5.82
N GLY A 44 -12.59 12.60 6.02
CA GLY A 44 -11.20 12.23 6.24
C GLY A 44 -11.01 11.66 7.65
N ALA A 45 -10.19 10.61 7.76
CA ALA A 45 -9.95 9.90 9.03
C ALA A 45 -8.55 10.13 9.63
N SER A 46 -7.56 10.44 8.78
CA SER A 46 -6.17 10.63 9.18
C SER A 46 -5.45 11.54 8.20
N SER A 47 -4.54 12.37 8.69
CA SER A 47 -3.57 13.15 7.90
C SER A 47 -2.15 12.78 8.32
N GLY A 48 -1.21 12.72 7.39
CA GLY A 48 0.21 12.44 7.68
C GLY A 48 0.85 11.33 6.83
N GLY A 49 0.04 10.52 6.13
CA GLY A 49 0.53 9.55 5.16
C GLY A 49 1.13 8.28 5.80
N ALA A 50 2.13 7.72 5.14
CA ALA A 50 2.85 6.52 5.59
C ALA A 50 4.37 6.81 5.62
N VAL A 51 5.07 6.15 6.53
CA VAL A 51 6.53 6.26 6.67
C VAL A 51 7.17 4.90 6.47
N PHE A 52 8.42 4.88 6.04
CA PHE A 52 9.24 3.68 6.07
C PHE A 52 9.78 3.45 7.48
N VAL A 53 9.75 2.20 7.90
CA VAL A 53 10.49 1.74 9.08
C VAL A 53 11.66 0.93 8.56
N VAL A 54 12.87 1.42 8.82
CA VAL A 54 14.11 0.75 8.42
C VAL A 54 14.85 0.30 9.67
N ARG A 55 15.55 -0.83 9.58
CA ARG A 55 16.44 -1.23 10.67
C ARG A 55 17.64 -0.28 10.73
N PRO A 56 18.16 0.05 11.93
CA PRO A 56 19.31 0.94 12.05
C PRO A 56 20.55 0.47 11.25
N ASP A 57 20.76 -0.84 11.16
CA ASP A 57 21.88 -1.48 10.46
C ASP A 57 21.66 -1.62 8.94
N ALA A 58 20.49 -1.27 8.41
CA ALA A 58 20.20 -1.35 6.99
C ALA A 58 20.96 -0.28 6.16
N ASN A 59 21.50 0.74 6.84
CA ASN A 59 22.21 1.88 6.28
C ASN A 59 21.43 2.57 5.13
N ILE A 60 20.15 2.87 5.39
CA ILE A 60 19.24 3.57 4.46
C ILE A 60 19.01 4.97 5.03
N ASN A 61 19.63 5.97 4.43
CA ASN A 61 19.54 7.38 4.84
C ASN A 61 18.94 8.26 3.75
N THR A 62 19.09 7.87 2.48
CA THR A 62 18.50 8.56 1.33
C THR A 62 17.60 7.62 0.53
N VAL A 63 16.91 8.17 -0.47
CA VAL A 63 16.06 7.35 -1.35
C VAL A 63 16.89 6.47 -2.29
N GLU A 64 18.07 6.93 -2.69
CA GLU A 64 19.00 6.20 -3.54
C GLU A 64 19.50 4.91 -2.87
N ASP A 65 19.61 4.91 -1.53
CA ASP A 65 19.99 3.74 -0.74
C ASP A 65 18.99 2.58 -0.84
N LEU A 66 17.79 2.82 -1.38
CA LEU A 66 16.80 1.77 -1.67
C LEU A 66 17.20 0.89 -2.87
N ASN A 67 18.16 1.33 -3.70
CA ASN A 67 18.68 0.55 -4.81
C ASN A 67 19.19 -0.82 -4.33
N GLY A 68 18.66 -1.90 -4.93
CA GLY A 68 19.00 -3.27 -4.55
C GLY A 68 18.45 -3.73 -3.19
N LYS A 69 17.69 -2.89 -2.49
CA LYS A 69 17.06 -3.25 -1.21
C LYS A 69 15.71 -3.92 -1.42
N LYS A 70 15.25 -4.56 -0.36
CA LYS A 70 13.91 -5.15 -0.23
C LYS A 70 13.06 -4.22 0.63
N ILE A 71 11.84 -3.94 0.17
CA ILE A 71 10.88 -3.08 0.87
C ILE A 71 9.53 -3.79 0.86
N ALA A 72 8.95 -4.00 2.04
CA ALA A 72 7.65 -4.64 2.15
C ALA A 72 6.51 -3.61 2.14
N SER A 73 5.38 -4.00 1.54
CA SER A 73 4.10 -3.27 1.58
C SER A 73 2.97 -4.24 1.97
N PRO A 74 1.85 -3.78 2.55
CA PRO A 74 0.82 -4.70 3.09
C PRO A 74 0.10 -5.58 2.06
N GLN A 75 -0.10 -5.07 0.83
CA GLN A 75 -0.76 -5.80 -0.26
C GLN A 75 -0.58 -5.05 -1.58
N LEU A 76 -0.48 -5.80 -2.68
CA LEU A 76 -0.37 -5.24 -4.03
C LEU A 76 -1.59 -4.36 -4.33
N GLY A 77 -1.36 -3.16 -4.86
CA GLY A 77 -2.42 -2.22 -5.22
C GLY A 77 -3.09 -1.51 -4.03
N ASN A 78 -2.70 -1.81 -2.79
CA ASN A 78 -3.12 -1.02 -1.63
C ASN A 78 -2.41 0.35 -1.62
N THR A 79 -2.88 1.27 -0.76
CA THR A 79 -2.37 2.65 -0.71
C THR A 79 -0.85 2.73 -0.56
N GLN A 80 -0.27 1.96 0.36
CA GLN A 80 1.18 1.99 0.60
C GLN A 80 1.99 1.37 -0.55
N ASP A 81 1.47 0.34 -1.21
CA ASP A 81 2.13 -0.29 -2.36
C ASP A 81 2.20 0.67 -3.55
N ILE A 82 1.07 1.31 -3.88
CA ILE A 82 1.04 2.32 -4.94
C ILE A 82 1.90 3.53 -4.57
N ALA A 83 1.88 3.97 -3.31
CA ALA A 83 2.72 5.05 -2.82
C ALA A 83 4.21 4.71 -2.96
N LEU A 84 4.64 3.51 -2.57
CA LEU A 84 6.00 3.03 -2.75
C LEU A 84 6.41 3.05 -4.23
N ARG A 85 5.57 2.48 -5.10
CA ARG A 85 5.86 2.42 -6.54
C ARG A 85 5.96 3.80 -7.19
N ALA A 86 5.08 4.72 -6.79
CA ALA A 86 5.13 6.11 -7.24
C ALA A 86 6.39 6.83 -6.71
N PHE A 87 6.73 6.60 -5.44
CA PHE A 87 7.92 7.17 -4.80
C PHE A 87 9.22 6.70 -5.47
N LEU A 88 9.36 5.40 -5.73
CA LEU A 88 10.51 4.85 -6.46
C LEU A 88 10.64 5.48 -7.85
N LYS A 89 9.52 5.56 -8.60
CA LYS A 89 9.51 6.17 -9.93
C LYS A 89 9.95 7.64 -9.89
N ALA A 90 9.49 8.41 -8.90
CA ALA A 90 9.87 9.81 -8.73
C ALA A 90 11.38 9.97 -8.44
N ALA A 91 11.98 8.99 -7.77
CA ALA A 91 13.41 8.94 -7.48
C ALA A 91 14.27 8.29 -8.59
N GLY A 92 13.68 7.99 -9.77
CA GLY A 92 14.40 7.31 -10.84
C GLY A 92 14.73 5.83 -10.56
N LEU A 93 14.18 5.27 -9.49
CA LEU A 93 14.29 3.86 -9.15
C LEU A 93 13.11 3.07 -9.73
N SER A 94 13.25 1.75 -9.80
CA SER A 94 12.17 0.88 -10.25
C SER A 94 12.16 -0.44 -9.48
N PRO A 95 10.96 -1.02 -9.28
CA PRO A 95 10.84 -2.37 -8.78
C PRO A 95 11.52 -3.39 -9.72
N SER A 96 12.00 -4.50 -9.17
CA SER A 96 12.67 -5.57 -9.92
C SER A 96 11.80 -6.16 -11.02
N GLU A 97 10.50 -6.28 -10.79
CA GLU A 97 9.53 -6.77 -11.79
C GLU A 97 9.32 -5.80 -12.96
N LYS A 98 9.85 -4.57 -12.88
CA LYS A 98 9.88 -3.57 -13.95
C LYS A 98 11.29 -3.30 -14.48
N GLY A 99 12.24 -4.21 -14.24
CA GLY A 99 13.62 -4.10 -14.72
C GLY A 99 14.52 -3.19 -13.87
N GLY A 100 14.06 -2.75 -12.71
CA GLY A 100 14.91 -2.08 -11.72
C GLY A 100 15.54 -3.08 -10.74
N THR A 101 15.96 -2.58 -9.58
CA THR A 101 16.72 -3.36 -8.59
C THR A 101 16.01 -3.49 -7.24
N VAL A 102 14.97 -2.68 -6.99
CA VAL A 102 14.28 -2.65 -5.70
C VAL A 102 13.29 -3.80 -5.63
N GLN A 103 13.40 -4.66 -4.63
CA GLN A 103 12.44 -5.75 -4.41
C GLN A 103 11.25 -5.22 -3.62
N ALA A 104 10.18 -4.81 -4.31
CA ALA A 104 8.92 -4.42 -3.68
C ALA A 104 8.11 -5.68 -3.35
N LEU A 105 7.91 -5.96 -2.06
CA LEU A 105 7.26 -7.18 -1.57
C LEU A 105 5.90 -6.88 -0.94
N PRO A 106 4.80 -7.13 -1.66
CA PRO A 106 3.48 -7.09 -1.05
C PRO A 106 3.26 -8.34 -0.20
N VAL A 107 3.07 -8.17 1.10
CA VAL A 107 2.94 -9.24 2.10
C VAL A 107 2.04 -8.80 3.25
N ALA A 108 1.33 -9.74 3.87
CA ALA A 108 0.42 -9.42 4.98
C ALA A 108 1.16 -8.73 6.14
N ASN A 109 0.49 -7.78 6.80
CA ASN A 109 1.08 -6.99 7.89
C ASN A 109 1.79 -7.83 8.97
N PRO A 110 1.22 -8.94 9.50
CA PRO A 110 1.89 -9.72 10.54
C PRO A 110 3.18 -10.39 10.07
N ASP A 111 3.31 -10.65 8.77
CA ASP A 111 4.44 -11.38 8.20
C ASP A 111 5.59 -10.44 7.80
N ILE A 112 5.34 -9.13 7.65
CA ILE A 112 6.34 -8.12 7.25
C ILE A 112 7.61 -8.22 8.10
N LEU A 113 7.47 -8.33 9.42
CA LEU A 113 8.61 -8.37 10.34
C LEU A 113 9.50 -9.60 10.13
N THR A 114 8.94 -10.70 9.65
CA THR A 114 9.66 -11.98 9.47
C THR A 114 10.51 -12.02 8.20
N LEU A 115 10.34 -11.05 7.30
CA LEU A 115 11.02 -11.01 6.00
C LEU A 115 12.44 -10.42 6.04
N PHE A 116 12.85 -9.85 7.18
CA PHE A 116 14.09 -9.10 7.35
C PHE A 116 14.88 -9.58 8.57
#